data_AF-A0A496WBE0-F1
#
_entry.id   AF-A0A496WBE0-F1
#
_cell.length_a   1.000
_cell.length_b   1.000
_cell.length_c   1.000
_cell.angle_alpha   90.00
_cell.angle_beta   90.00
_cell.angle_gamma   90.00
#
_symmetry.space_group_name_H-M   'P 1'
#
loop_
_entity.id
_entity.type
_entity.pdbx_description
1 polymer ?
#
loop_
_entity_poly.entity_id
_entity_poly.type
_entity_poly.pdbx_seq_one_letter_code
_entity_poly.pdbx_strand_id
1 'polypeptide(L)'
;MGYHTDFKGTLKFTHPLTVEQKTYLETILGEWCLEHPEWNVPQLRYGVDLELLDDESGLQWNGGEKTYDMDQIVMLVIRLLQQKYPEFGLTGKLLAQGEDIDDRWQLYIENGEVKTRELSIEGKEIECPHCHQKFVYAS
;
A
#
# COMPACT_ATOMS: atom_id res chain seq x y z
N MET A 1 -6.42 3.48 21.33
CA MET A 1 -5.69 2.28 20.90
C MET A 1 -5.70 2.35 19.39
N GLY A 2 -4.57 2.67 18.77
CA GLY A 2 -4.46 2.76 17.32
C GLY A 2 -3.80 1.49 16.83
N TYR A 3 -4.46 0.77 15.93
CA TYR A 3 -3.88 -0.40 15.30
C TYR A 3 -2.79 0.07 14.33
N HIS A 4 -1.57 -0.45 14.47
CA HIS A 4 -0.46 -0.14 13.58
C HIS A 4 -0.35 -1.19 12.46
N THR A 5 -0.13 -0.76 11.22
CA THR A 5 0.15 -1.66 10.10
C THR A 5 1.33 -1.12 9.30
N ASP A 6 2.40 -1.91 9.21
CA ASP A 6 3.57 -1.61 8.39
C ASP A 6 3.39 -2.17 6.99
N PHE A 7 3.81 -1.41 5.98
CA PHE A 7 3.85 -1.86 4.59
C PHE A 7 5.29 -1.97 4.09
N LYS A 8 5.61 -3.07 3.41
CA LYS A 8 6.93 -3.30 2.79
C LYS A 8 6.79 -3.78 1.36
N GLY A 9 7.62 -3.26 0.46
CA GLY A 9 7.61 -3.60 -0.95
C GLY A 9 7.41 -2.36 -1.82
N THR A 10 7.14 -2.58 -3.09
CA THR A 10 7.05 -1.50 -4.08
C THR A 10 6.01 -1.82 -5.14
N LEU A 11 5.33 -0.78 -5.62
CA LEU A 11 4.45 -0.82 -6.78
C LEU A 11 5.15 -0.08 -7.93
N LYS A 12 5.59 -0.81 -8.96
CA LYS A 12 6.32 -0.23 -10.10
C LYS A 12 5.37 0.28 -11.16
N PHE A 13 5.73 1.35 -11.85
CA PHE A 13 4.98 1.78 -13.02
C PHE A 13 5.13 0.76 -14.16
N THR A 14 4.05 0.49 -14.89
CA THR A 14 4.10 -0.39 -16.07
C THR A 14 4.88 0.25 -17.22
N HIS A 15 4.95 1.57 -17.24
CA HIS A 15 5.72 2.39 -18.17
C HIS A 15 6.36 3.57 -17.41
N PRO A 16 7.53 4.07 -17.83
CA PRO A 16 8.09 5.30 -17.26
C PRO A 16 7.10 6.46 -17.35
N LEU A 17 6.93 7.21 -16.26
CA LEU A 17 6.05 8.37 -16.26
C LEU A 17 6.65 9.52 -17.07
N THR A 18 5.78 10.23 -17.78
CA THR A 18 6.11 11.54 -18.33
C THR A 18 6.20 12.57 -17.19
N VAL A 19 6.86 13.71 -17.45
CA VAL A 19 6.93 14.82 -16.48
C VAL A 19 5.52 15.27 -16.06
N GLU A 20 4.58 15.34 -17.01
CA GLU A 20 3.20 15.77 -16.72
C GLU A 20 2.46 14.77 -15.82
N GLN A 21 2.62 13.47 -16.08
CA GLN A 21 2.06 12.40 -15.25
C GLN A 21 2.63 12.44 -13.83
N LYS A 22 3.95 12.63 -13.72
CA LYS A 22 4.63 12.72 -12.43
C LYS A 22 4.16 13.94 -11.63
N THR A 23 4.11 15.11 -12.26
CA THR A 23 3.60 16.33 -11.61
C THR A 23 2.17 16.15 -11.13
N TYR A 24 1.31 15.49 -11.91
CA TYR A 24 -0.07 15.21 -11.47
C TYR A 24 -0.13 14.18 -10.32
N LEU A 25 0.71 13.16 -10.35
CA LEU A 25 0.81 12.19 -9.27
C LEU A 25 1.26 12.85 -7.96
N GLU A 26 2.23 13.75 -8.02
CA GLU A 26 2.72 14.52 -6.87
C GLU A 26 1.64 15.41 -6.24
N THR A 27 0.58 15.80 -6.95
CA THR A 27 -0.56 16.52 -6.34
C THR A 27 -1.54 15.61 -5.59
N ILE A 28 -1.31 14.29 -5.60
CA ILE A 28 -2.18 13.29 -4.96
C ILE A 28 -1.47 12.66 -3.77
N LEU A 29 -0.15 12.40 -3.90
CA LEU A 29 0.65 11.75 -2.86
C LEU A 29 0.72 12.60 -1.58
N GLY A 30 0.50 11.97 -0.43
CA GLY A 30 0.53 12.60 0.89
C GLY A 30 -0.71 13.43 1.26
N GLU A 31 -1.61 13.67 0.31
CA GLU A 31 -2.82 14.47 0.55
C GLU A 31 -3.88 13.69 1.33
N TRP A 32 -4.68 14.42 2.11
CA TRP A 32 -5.77 13.83 2.89
C TRP A 32 -7.03 13.64 2.04
N CYS A 33 -7.54 12.41 1.94
CA CYS A 33 -8.73 12.11 1.12
C CYS A 33 -9.96 12.95 1.51
N LEU A 34 -10.06 13.38 2.77
CA LEU A 34 -11.15 14.23 3.28
C LEU A 34 -11.13 15.67 2.75
N GLU A 35 -9.97 16.15 2.32
CA GLU A 35 -9.79 17.49 1.77
C GLU A 35 -10.13 17.56 0.27
N HIS A 36 -10.35 16.39 -0.34
CA HIS A 36 -10.62 16.22 -1.77
C HIS A 36 -11.98 15.53 -2.03
N PRO A 37 -13.12 16.21 -1.76
CA PRO A 37 -14.45 15.64 -2.02
C PRO A 37 -14.67 15.27 -3.49
N GLU A 38 -13.98 15.92 -4.41
CA GLU A 38 -14.00 15.62 -5.85
C GLU A 38 -13.44 14.23 -6.19
N TRP A 39 -12.62 13.65 -5.32
CA TRP A 39 -12.16 12.27 -5.48
C TRP A 39 -13.29 11.26 -5.21
N ASN A 40 -14.41 11.64 -4.62
CA ASN A 40 -15.56 10.75 -4.44
C ASN A 40 -15.21 9.40 -3.79
N VAL A 41 -14.48 9.46 -2.67
CA VAL A 41 -14.08 8.31 -1.84
C VAL A 41 -14.52 8.51 -0.38
N PRO A 42 -15.83 8.65 -0.10
CA PRO A 42 -16.34 9.03 1.22
C PRO A 42 -15.99 8.05 2.35
N GLN A 43 -15.58 6.82 2.01
CA GLN A 43 -15.11 5.81 2.94
C GLN A 43 -13.66 6.02 3.40
N LEU A 44 -12.83 6.71 2.62
CA LEU A 44 -11.42 6.93 2.93
C LEU A 44 -11.25 8.18 3.79
N ARG A 45 -10.79 7.97 5.03
CA ARG A 45 -10.59 9.03 6.02
C ARG A 45 -9.11 9.37 6.25
N TYR A 46 -8.21 8.75 5.49
CA TYR A 46 -6.76 8.78 5.69
C TYR A 46 -6.04 9.46 4.53
N GLY A 47 -4.75 9.71 4.73
CA GLY A 47 -3.87 10.26 3.71
C GLY A 47 -3.57 9.25 2.60
N VAL A 48 -3.19 9.74 1.43
CA VAL A 48 -2.54 8.93 0.40
C VAL A 48 -1.10 8.70 0.83
N ASP A 49 -0.89 7.76 1.75
CA ASP A 49 0.39 7.49 2.42
C ASP A 49 1.39 6.74 1.52
N LEU A 50 1.59 7.23 0.30
CA LEU A 50 2.49 6.71 -0.70
C LEU A 50 3.49 7.80 -1.10
N GLU A 51 4.69 7.40 -1.50
CA GLU A 51 5.72 8.27 -2.05
C GLU A 51 6.37 7.62 -3.28
N LEU A 52 7.03 8.44 -4.10
CA LEU A 52 7.85 7.96 -5.21
C LEU A 52 9.11 7.27 -4.68
N LEU A 53 9.54 6.22 -5.38
CA LEU A 53 10.88 5.66 -5.19
C LEU A 53 11.95 6.69 -5.59
N ASP A 54 13.14 6.60 -4.98
CA ASP A 54 14.29 7.46 -5.30
C ASP A 54 14.68 7.41 -6.79
N ASP A 55 14.46 6.27 -7.45
CA ASP A 55 14.71 6.06 -8.87
C ASP A 55 13.50 6.40 -9.76
N GLU A 56 12.42 6.90 -9.17
CA GLU A 56 11.16 7.28 -9.80
C GLU A 56 10.48 6.13 -10.59
N SER A 57 10.88 4.89 -10.34
CA SER A 57 10.36 3.71 -11.07
C SER A 57 9.02 3.20 -10.53
N GLY A 58 8.53 3.76 -9.44
CA GLY A 58 7.32 3.31 -8.77
C GLY A 58 7.00 4.07 -7.49
N LEU A 59 6.17 3.43 -6.67
CA LEU A 59 5.64 3.91 -5.41
C LEU A 59 5.98 2.95 -4.27
N GLN A 60 6.16 3.50 -3.08
CA GLN A 60 6.24 2.77 -1.82
C GLN A 60 5.43 3.47 -0.74
N TRP A 61 5.18 2.78 0.38
CA TRP A 61 4.59 3.40 1.56
C TRP A 61 5.57 4.41 2.16
N ASN A 62 5.07 5.58 2.54
CA ASN A 62 5.89 6.69 3.05
C ASN A 62 6.16 6.62 4.58
N GLY A 63 5.70 5.56 5.26
CA GLY A 63 5.84 5.41 6.71
C GLY A 63 4.74 6.08 7.55
N GLY A 64 3.60 6.44 6.95
CA GLY A 64 2.46 7.05 7.64
C GLY A 64 1.95 6.20 8.82
N GLU A 65 1.90 6.78 10.02
CA GLU A 65 1.58 6.06 11.28
C GLU A 65 0.20 5.38 11.30
N LYS A 66 -0.77 5.89 10.52
CA LYS A 66 -2.18 5.46 10.56
C LYS A 66 -2.72 5.17 9.17
N THR A 67 -1.93 4.46 8.37
CA THR A 67 -2.34 4.06 7.04
C THR A 67 -3.26 2.85 7.11
N TYR A 68 -4.53 3.08 6.80
CA TYR A 68 -5.53 2.02 6.61
C TYR A 68 -6.02 2.01 5.17
N ASP A 69 -6.67 0.92 4.75
CA ASP A 69 -7.28 0.79 3.43
C ASP A 69 -6.29 1.05 2.28
N MET A 70 -5.04 0.60 2.43
CA MET A 70 -3.98 0.80 1.43
C MET A 70 -4.36 0.27 0.04
N ASP A 71 -5.16 -0.80 -0.03
CA ASP A 71 -5.73 -1.31 -1.28
C ASP A 71 -6.63 -0.28 -1.97
N GLN A 72 -7.48 0.39 -1.21
CA GLN A 72 -8.36 1.45 -1.70
C GLN A 72 -7.58 2.71 -2.07
N ILE A 73 -6.54 3.05 -1.31
CA ILE A 73 -5.63 4.18 -1.60
C ILE A 73 -4.92 3.93 -2.94
N VAL A 74 -4.35 2.75 -3.15
CA VAL A 74 -3.70 2.40 -4.42
C VAL A 74 -4.72 2.40 -5.57
N MET A 75 -5.93 1.88 -5.33
CA MET A 75 -7.01 1.92 -6.33
C MET A 75 -7.42 3.35 -6.69
N LEU A 76 -7.47 4.26 -5.71
CA LEU A 76 -7.73 5.67 -5.92
C LEU A 76 -6.66 6.30 -6.81
N VAL A 77 -5.38 6.09 -6.52
CA VAL A 77 -4.26 6.60 -7.33
C VAL A 77 -4.35 6.13 -8.77
N ILE A 78 -4.56 4.82 -8.99
CA ILE A 78 -4.73 4.25 -10.33
C ILE A 78 -5.89 4.93 -11.06
N ARG A 79 -7.05 5.04 -10.40
CA ARG A 79 -8.25 5.62 -11.01
C ARG A 79 -8.07 7.09 -11.37
N LEU A 80 -7.50 7.92 -10.48
CA LEU A 80 -7.28 9.34 -10.73
C LEU A 80 -6.32 9.56 -11.89
N LEU A 81 -5.21 8.82 -11.93
CA LEU A 81 -4.26 8.90 -13.04
C LEU A 81 -4.89 8.42 -14.35
N GLN A 82 -5.64 7.31 -14.33
CA GLN A 82 -6.30 6.78 -15.53
C GLN A 82 -7.39 7.67 -16.11
N GLN A 83 -8.01 8.55 -15.31
CA GLN A 83 -8.96 9.54 -15.82
C GLN A 83 -8.29 10.51 -16.82
N LYS A 84 -7.00 10.79 -16.64
CA LYS A 84 -6.23 11.70 -17.50
C LYS A 84 -5.27 10.96 -18.44
N TYR A 85 -4.76 9.80 -18.01
CA TYR A 85 -3.74 9.00 -18.69
C TYR A 85 -4.16 7.52 -18.69
N PRO A 86 -5.01 7.08 -19.63
CA PRO A 86 -5.62 5.73 -19.61
C PRO A 86 -4.61 4.57 -19.62
N GLU A 87 -3.38 4.81 -20.08
CA GLU A 87 -2.28 3.84 -20.12
C GLU A 87 -1.53 3.69 -18.78
N PHE A 88 -1.82 4.56 -17.80
CA PHE A 88 -1.22 4.47 -16.48
C PHE A 88 -1.56 3.12 -15.83
N GLY A 89 -0.54 2.49 -15.27
CA GLY A 89 -0.70 1.23 -14.56
C GLY A 89 0.44 0.97 -13.59
N LEU A 90 0.15 0.11 -12.63
CA LEU A 90 1.10 -0.36 -11.64
C LEU A 90 1.29 -1.88 -11.78
N THR A 91 2.42 -2.37 -11.26
CA THR A 91 2.70 -3.79 -11.06
C THR A 91 3.45 -3.97 -9.74
N GLY A 92 3.56 -5.19 -9.24
CA GLY A 92 4.25 -5.47 -7.98
C GLY A 92 3.28 -5.64 -6.81
N LYS A 93 3.81 -5.44 -5.60
CA LYS A 93 3.12 -5.85 -4.36
C LYS A 93 3.64 -5.11 -3.14
N LEU A 94 2.75 -4.93 -2.17
CA LEU A 94 3.05 -4.49 -0.81
C LEU A 94 2.66 -5.61 0.16
N LEU A 95 3.57 -5.95 1.06
CA LEU A 95 3.34 -6.83 2.19
C LEU A 95 2.91 -5.97 3.38
N ALA A 96 1.75 -6.26 3.94
CA ALA A 96 1.24 -5.63 5.14
C ALA A 96 1.51 -6.53 6.36
N GLN A 97 1.89 -5.90 7.46
CA GLN A 97 2.08 -6.52 8.77
C GLN A 97 1.36 -5.66 9.81
N GLY A 98 0.25 -6.17 10.34
CA GLY A 98 -0.44 -5.60 11.48
C GLY A 98 0.25 -5.91 12.80
N GLU A 99 -0.48 -5.75 13.90
CA GLU A 99 0.08 -5.90 15.25
C GLU A 99 0.39 -7.36 15.61
N ASP A 100 -0.47 -8.28 15.15
CA ASP A 100 -0.31 -9.71 15.39
C ASP A 100 0.48 -10.39 14.27
N ILE A 101 1.19 -11.46 14.63
CA ILE A 101 2.07 -12.18 13.70
C ILE A 101 1.30 -12.81 12.53
N ASP A 102 0.05 -13.17 12.74
CA ASP A 102 -0.89 -13.70 11.75
C ASP A 102 -1.70 -12.62 11.03
N ASP A 103 -1.66 -11.36 11.48
CA ASP A 103 -2.21 -10.21 10.77
C ASP A 103 -1.27 -9.79 9.63
N ARG A 104 -1.16 -10.69 8.65
CA ARG A 104 -0.34 -10.54 7.47
C ARG A 104 -1.19 -10.72 6.23
N TRP A 105 -1.07 -9.76 5.35
CA TRP A 105 -1.72 -9.82 4.06
C TRP A 105 -0.85 -9.15 3.00
N GLN A 106 -1.18 -9.38 1.75
CA GLN A 106 -0.48 -8.83 0.62
C GLN A 106 -1.44 -8.13 -0.32
N LEU A 107 -1.13 -6.88 -0.61
CA LEU A 107 -1.63 -6.15 -1.76
C LEU A 107 -0.77 -6.49 -2.97
N TYR A 108 -1.39 -6.80 -4.09
CA TYR A 108 -0.67 -6.99 -5.36
C TYR A 108 -1.51 -6.51 -6.54
N ILE A 109 -0.84 -6.16 -7.64
CA ILE A 109 -1.53 -5.78 -8.87
C ILE A 109 -1.60 -7.00 -9.79
N GLU A 110 -2.81 -7.36 -10.19
CA GLU A 110 -3.08 -8.45 -11.13
C GLU A 110 -4.00 -7.93 -12.23
N ASN A 111 -3.55 -8.07 -13.49
CA ASN A 111 -4.29 -7.59 -14.67
C ASN A 111 -4.71 -6.11 -14.58
N GLY A 112 -3.88 -5.26 -13.97
CA GLY A 112 -4.14 -3.82 -13.79
C GLY A 112 -5.07 -3.48 -12.63
N GLU A 113 -5.55 -4.48 -11.87
CA GLU A 113 -6.43 -4.30 -10.73
C GLU A 113 -5.70 -4.56 -9.41
N VAL A 114 -6.08 -3.83 -8.37
CA VAL A 114 -5.62 -4.08 -7.00
C VAL A 114 -6.31 -5.32 -6.45
N LYS A 115 -5.53 -6.27 -5.94
CA LYS A 115 -6.00 -7.46 -5.25
C LYS A 115 -5.35 -7.57 -3.89
N THR A 116 -6.02 -8.24 -2.97
CA THR A 116 -5.49 -8.57 -1.65
C THR A 116 -5.62 -10.07 -1.39
N ARG A 117 -4.70 -10.60 -0.59
CA ARG A 117 -4.81 -11.96 -0.04
C ARG A 117 -4.19 -12.02 1.34
N GLU A 118 -4.81 -12.79 2.23
CA GLU A 118 -4.23 -13.15 3.52
C GLU A 118 -2.99 -14.03 3.30
N LEU A 119 -2.01 -13.88 4.18
CA LEU A 119 -0.81 -14.71 4.19
C LEU A 119 -0.73 -15.45 5.52
N SER A 120 -1.07 -16.73 5.50
CA SER A 120 -0.82 -17.59 6.65
C SER A 120 0.67 -17.89 6.76
N ILE A 121 1.22 -17.78 7.97
CA ILE A 121 2.55 -18.29 8.23
C ILE A 121 2.45 -19.79 8.49
N GLU A 122 3.05 -20.59 7.62
CA GLU A 122 3.19 -22.02 7.84
C GLU A 122 4.35 -22.28 8.82
N GLY A 123 4.08 -22.97 9.92
CA GLY A 123 5.10 -23.33 10.90
C GLY A 123 4.52 -23.58 12.29
N LYS A 124 5.38 -24.00 13.22
CA LYS A 124 4.99 -24.15 14.62
C LYS A 124 5.19 -22.81 15.33
N GLU A 125 4.13 -22.30 15.96
CA GLU A 125 4.24 -21.19 16.89
C GLU A 125 5.06 -21.64 18.10
N ILE A 126 6.10 -20.88 18.42
CA ILE A 126 6.98 -21.09 19.55
C ILE A 126 6.93 -19.82 20.40
N GLU A 127 6.62 -19.99 21.67
CA GLU A 127 6.77 -18.94 22.67
C GLU A 127 8.16 -19.06 23.31
N CYS A 128 8.93 -17.97 23.32
CA CYS A 128 10.20 -17.93 24.02
C CYS A 128 9.95 -18.03 25.53
N PRO A 129 10.46 -19.06 26.24
CA PRO A 129 10.20 -19.26 27.66
C PRO A 129 10.86 -18.20 28.56
N HIS A 130 11.73 -17.35 28.01
CA HIS A 130 12.42 -16.29 28.74
C HIS A 130 11.76 -14.91 28.62
N CYS A 131 11.21 -14.57 27.45
CA CYS A 131 10.61 -13.26 27.20
C CYS A 131 9.12 -13.32 26.80
N HIS A 132 8.54 -14.52 26.72
CA HIS A 132 7.15 -14.78 26.34
C HIS A 132 6.74 -14.23 24.95
N GLN A 133 7.71 -13.83 24.13
CA GLN A 133 7.45 -13.44 22.75
C GLN A 133 7.15 -14.68 21.90
N LYS A 134 6.15 -14.55 21.03
CA LYS A 134 5.72 -15.59 20.09
C LYS A 134 6.42 -15.40 18.74
N PHE A 135 6.90 -16.50 18.17
CA PHE A 135 7.54 -16.53 16.86
C PHE A 135 7.07 -17.76 16.10
N VAL A 136 7.10 -17.71 14.76
CA VAL A 136 6.86 -18.89 13.94
C VAL A 136 8.18 -19.44 13.45
N TYR A 137 8.45 -20.71 13.75
CA TYR A 137 9.57 -21.45 13.19
C TYR A 137 9.11 -22.13 11.90
N ALA A 138 9.49 -21.56 10.76
CA ALA A 138 9.35 -22.20 9.46
C ALA A 138 10.40 -23.31 9.37
N SER A 139 9.96 -24.55 9.15
CA SER A 139 10.82 -25.73 8.96
C SER A 139 11.54 -25.73 7.63
#